data_AF-A0A2N7Q7J5-F1
#
_entry.id   AF-A0A2N7Q7J5-F1
#
_cell.length_a   1.000
_cell.length_b   1.000
_cell.length_c   1.000
_cell.angle_alpha   90.00
_cell.angle_beta   90.00
_cell.angle_gamma   90.00
#
_symmetry.space_group_name_H-M   'P 1'
#
loop_
_entity.id
_entity.type
_entity.pdbx_description
1 polymer ?
#
loop_
_entity_poly.entity_id
_entity_poly.type
_entity_poly.pdbx_seq_one_letter_code
_entity_poly.pdbx_strand_id
1 'polypeptide(L)' 'MNVKAQNLSSLIVKVKEKKLPNGFTVLFYPYERGDVVTVKLCVKVGSAYERDSEAGITHLIEHMIFKGTETKK' A
#
# COMPACT_ATOMS: atom_id res chain seq x y z
N MET A 1 -15.72 1.28 -25.01
CA MET A 1 -15.60 1.48 -23.55
C MET A 1 -14.82 2.75 -23.29
N ASN A 2 -15.47 3.79 -22.76
CA ASN A 2 -14.90 5.14 -22.67
C ASN A 2 -14.38 5.38 -21.25
N VAL A 3 -13.14 4.96 -20.96
CA VAL A 3 -12.53 5.17 -19.65
C VAL A 3 -12.06 6.62 -19.58
N LYS A 4 -12.92 7.53 -19.10
CA LYS A 4 -12.49 8.89 -18.75
C LYS A 4 -11.45 8.78 -17.63
N ALA A 5 -10.20 9.13 -17.93
CA ALA A 5 -9.16 9.29 -16.92
C ALA A 5 -9.65 10.28 -15.85
N GLN A 6 -9.49 9.91 -14.58
CA GLN A 6 -9.87 10.77 -13.46
C GLN A 6 -8.93 11.96 -13.40
N ASN A 7 -9.48 13.18 -13.31
CA ASN A 7 -8.70 14.41 -13.17
C ASN A 7 -7.93 14.39 -11.83
N LEU A 8 -6.62 14.63 -11.86
CA LEU A 8 -5.75 14.59 -10.68
C LEU A 8 -6.23 15.53 -9.56
N SER A 9 -6.74 16.70 -9.93
CA SER A 9 -7.23 17.70 -8.98
C SER A 9 -8.46 17.22 -8.22
N SER A 10 -9.38 16.52 -8.90
CA SER A 10 -10.57 15.96 -8.26
C SER A 10 -10.27 14.71 -7.44
N LEU A 11 -9.19 13.98 -7.75
CA LEU A 11 -8.71 12.87 -6.94
C LEU A 11 -8.17 13.32 -5.60
N ILE A 12 -7.26 14.30 -5.59
CA ILE A 12 -6.64 14.82 -4.36
C ILE A 12 -7.70 15.32 -3.38
N VAL A 13 -8.74 16.02 -3.87
CA VAL A 13 -9.85 16.52 -3.04
C VAL A 13 -10.67 15.40 -2.38
N LYS A 14 -10.76 14.22 -3.01
CA LYS A 14 -11.53 13.09 -2.48
C LYS A 14 -10.74 12.21 -1.50
N VAL A 15 -9.42 12.28 -1.50
CA VAL A 15 -8.59 11.49 -0.58
C VAL A 15 -8.67 12.07 0.83
N LYS A 16 -8.99 11.21 1.79
CA LYS A 16 -8.96 11.53 3.23
C LYS A 16 -7.70 10.91 3.84
N GLU A 17 -6.87 11.73 4.46
CA GLU A 17 -5.69 11.28 5.21
C GLU A 17 -6.01 11.20 6.71
N LYS A 18 -5.53 10.13 7.37
CA LYS A 18 -5.55 10.00 8.82
C LYS A 18 -4.24 9.41 9.32
N LYS A 19 -3.63 10.08 10.31
CA LYS A 19 -2.48 9.54 11.05
C LYS A 19 -2.97 8.83 12.32
N LEU A 20 -2.53 7.59 12.52
CA LEU A 20 -2.86 6.79 13.69
C LEU A 20 -1.91 7.12 14.86
N PRO A 21 -2.27 6.77 16.12
CA PRO A 21 -1.43 7.04 17.28
C PRO A 21 -0.03 6.40 17.21
N ASN A 22 0.12 5.29 16.49
CA ASN A 22 1.40 4.63 16.24
C ASN A 22 2.22 5.26 15.10
N GLY A 23 1.77 6.39 14.54
CA GLY A 23 2.43 7.09 13.45
C GLY A 23 2.09 6.61 12.04
N PHE A 24 1.30 5.55 11.89
CA PHE A 24 0.91 5.01 10.59
C PHE A 24 -0.06 5.95 9.84
N THR A 25 0.20 6.20 8.56
CA THR A 25 -0.63 7.05 7.71
C THR A 25 -1.59 6.20 6.87
N VAL A 26 -2.89 6.49 6.98
CA VAL A 26 -3.95 5.85 6.19
C VAL A 26 -4.48 6.88 5.19
N LEU A 27 -4.49 6.48 3.91
CA LEU A 27 -5.13 7.24 2.84
C LEU A 27 -6.40 6.50 2.42
N PHE A 28 -7.54 7.16 2.51
CA PHE A 28 -8.83 6.62 2.12
C PHE A 28 -9.40 7.36 0.92
N TYR A 29 -9.81 6.62 -0.11
CA TYR A 29 -10.46 7.16 -1.29
C TYR A 29 -11.78 6.41 -1.51
N PRO A 30 -12.94 7.09 -1.42
CA PRO A 30 -14.23 6.47 -1.67
C PRO A 30 -14.37 6.12 -3.16
N TYR A 31 -14.63 4.84 -3.44
CA TYR A 31 -14.83 4.33 -4.80
C TYR A 31 -16.33 4.11 -5.04
N GLU A 32 -16.97 5.02 -5.79
CA GLU A 32 -18.42 5.02 -6.02
C GLU A 32 -18.86 4.16 -7.22
N ARG A 33 -17.91 3.56 -7.96
CA ARG A 33 -18.20 2.90 -9.25
C ARG A 33 -18.46 1.40 -9.17
N GLY A 34 -18.31 0.77 -8.00
CA GLY A 34 -18.61 -0.64 -7.83
C GLY A 34 -18.25 -1.16 -6.44
N ASP A 35 -18.72 -2.38 -6.14
CA ASP A 35 -18.59 -3.04 -4.83
C ASP A 35 -17.25 -3.76 -4.65
N VAL A 36 -16.16 -3.09 -5.02
CA VAL A 36 -14.80 -3.63 -4.91
C VAL A 36 -13.95 -2.66 -4.11
N VAL A 37 -13.17 -3.23 -3.19
CA VAL A 37 -12.21 -2.49 -2.37
C VAL A 37 -10.81 -2.96 -2.74
N THR A 38 -9.90 -2.00 -2.93
CA THR A 38 -8.45 -2.27 -3.03
C THR A 38 -7.77 -1.76 -1.77
N VAL A 39 -6.98 -2.62 -1.13
CA VAL A 39 -6.14 -2.23 -0.01
C VAL A 39 -4.68 -2.34 -0.46
N LYS A 40 -3.90 -1.29 -0.22
CA LYS A 40 -2.46 -1.28 -0.46
C LYS A 40 -1.76 -0.90 0.83
N LEU A 41 -0.77 -1.69 1.22
CA LEU A 41 0.15 -1.41 2.31
C LEU A 41 1.51 -1.14 1.70
N CYS A 42 2.10 0.02 2.01
CA CYS A 42 3.42 0.39 1.55
C CYS A 42 4.33 0.59 2.75
N VAL A 43 5.48 -0.09 2.75
CA VAL A 43 6.56 0.14 3.71
C VAL A 43 7.65 0.92 3.00
N LYS A 44 8.17 1.97 3.62
CA LYS A 44 9.17 2.87 3.02
C LYS A 44 10.59 2.27 3.10
N VAL A 45 10.75 1.03 2.63
CA VAL A 45 12.01 0.26 2.56
C VAL A 45 11.99 -0.54 1.26
N GLY A 46 13.17 -0.83 0.71
CA GLY A 46 13.38 -1.57 -0.54
C GLY A 46 14.83 -2.03 -0.64
N SER A 47 15.19 -2.68 -1.75
CA SER A 47 16.57 -3.14 -2.00
C SER A 47 17.62 -2.02 -1.89
N ALA A 48 17.23 -0.77 -2.15
CA ALA A 48 18.11 0.41 -1.98
C ALA A 48 18.59 0.64 -0.53
N TYR A 49 17.99 -0.02 0.46
CA TYR A 49 18.38 0.05 1.87
C TYR A 49 19.24 -1.15 2.30
N GLU A 50 19.53 -2.10 1.41
CA GLU A 50 20.30 -3.30 1.71
C GLU A 50 21.80 -3.01 1.68
N ARG A 51 22.55 -3.65 2.59
CA ARG A 51 24.00 -3.79 2.44
C ARG A 51 24.30 -4.88 1.42
N ASP A 52 25.50 -4.88 0.86
CA ASP A 52 25.93 -5.93 -0.08
C ASP A 52 25.79 -7.35 0.50
N SER A 53 26.05 -7.50 1.82
CA SER A 53 25.88 -8.77 2.54
C SER A 53 24.43 -9.21 2.71
N GLU A 54 23.46 -8.33 2.45
CA GLU A 54 22.02 -8.52 2.63
C GLU A 54 21.27 -8.52 1.30
N ALA A 55 21.98 -8.54 0.17
CA ALA A 55 21.38 -8.45 -1.15
C ALA A 55 20.23 -9.45 -1.34
N GLY A 56 19.04 -8.92 -1.64
CA GLY A 56 17.80 -9.68 -1.86
C GLY A 56 16.96 -9.93 -0.60
N ILE A 57 17.39 -9.51 0.59
CA ILE A 57 16.65 -9.78 1.84
C ILE A 57 15.27 -9.11 1.85
N THR A 58 15.14 -7.90 1.32
CA THR A 58 13.86 -7.17 1.31
C THR A 58 12.84 -7.88 0.42
N HIS A 59 13.29 -8.38 -0.73
CA HIS A 59 12.45 -9.19 -1.62
C HIS A 59 12.11 -10.53 -0.97
N LEU A 60 13.07 -11.18 -0.29
CA LEU A 60 12.77 -12.41 0.45
C LEU A 60 11.70 -12.16 1.52
N ILE A 61 11.82 -11.09 2.30
CA ILE A 61 10.83 -10.71 3.32
C ILE A 61 9.45 -10.48 2.68
N GLU A 62 9.38 -9.80 1.53
CA GLU A 62 8.13 -9.63 0.76
C GLU A 62 7.45 -10.98 0.43
N HIS A 63 8.21 -12.01 0.08
CA HIS A 63 7.63 -13.36 -0.10
C HIS A 63 7.19 -13.99 1.22
N MET A 64 7.98 -13.80 2.28
CA MET A 64 7.76 -14.47 3.56
C MET A 64 6.53 -13.93 4.30
N ILE A 65 6.16 -12.66 4.13
CA ILE A 65 4.95 -12.10 4.76
C ILE A 65 3.65 -12.79 4.31
N PHE A 66 3.68 -13.55 3.21
CA PHE A 66 2.54 -14.33 2.72
C PHE A 66 2.58 -15.81 3.12
N LYS A 67 3.56 -16.24 3.94
CA LYS A 67 3.70 -17.66 4.37
C LYS A 67 3.02 -17.97 5.71
N GLY A 68 2.22 -17.03 6.21
CA GLY A 68 1.46 -17.18 7.44
C GLY A 68 1.85 -16.17 8.50
N THR A 69 0.93 -15.97 9.43
CA THR A 69 1.01 -15.12 10.62
C THR A 69 0.58 -15.94 11.83
N GLU A 70 0.79 -15.43 13.03
CA GLU A 70 0.36 -16.11 14.27
C GLU A 70 -1.13 -16.48 14.27
N THR A 71 -1.96 -15.69 13.57
CA THR A 71 -3.42 -15.87 13.58
C THR A 71 -3.99 -16.52 12.31
N LYS A 72 -3.22 -16.59 11.22
CA LYS A 72 -3.68 -17.13 9.93
C LYS A 72 -2.52 -17.71 9.12
N LYS A 73 -2.70 -18.90 8.55
CA LYS A 73 -1.77 -19.52 7.61
C LYS A 73 -1.86 -18.88 6.23
#